data_AF-A0A2N9MCP0-F1
#
_entry.id   AF-A0A2N9MCP0-F1
#
_cell.length_a   1.000
_cell.length_b   1.000
_cell.length_c   1.000
_cell.angle_alpha   90.00
_cell.angle_beta   90.00
_cell.angle_gamma   90.00
#
_symmetry.space_group_name_H-M   'P 1'
#
loop_
_entity.id
_entity.type
_entity.pdbx_description
1 polymer ?
#
loop_
_entity_poly.entity_id
_entity_poly.type
_entity_poly.pdbx_seq_one_letter_code
_entity_poly.pdbx_strand_id
1 'polypeptide(L)' 'MADKLRKLLFALETAETLEQLGRFPGWKLHPLKGDLKGSWSLTVTGDWRLIFRYDERTNTASDIGLIDYH' A
#
# COMPACT_ATOMS: atom_id res chain seq x y z
N MET A 1 7.60 -1.58 -13.89
CA MET A 1 7.58 -2.07 -12.49
C MET A 1 8.24 -1.08 -11.55
N ALA A 2 9.56 -0.86 -11.66
CA ALA A 2 10.33 -0.03 -10.72
C ALA A 2 9.78 1.41 -10.55
N ASP A 3 9.44 2.10 -11.65
CA ASP A 3 8.91 3.47 -11.58
C ASP A 3 7.58 3.57 -10.82
N LYS A 4 6.74 2.54 -10.99
CA LYS A 4 5.43 2.49 -10.33
C LYS A 4 5.59 2.21 -8.84
N LEU A 5 6.48 1.29 -8.47
CA LEU A 5 6.80 1.01 -7.08
C LEU A 5 7.39 2.25 -6.39
N ARG A 6 8.34 2.94 -7.04
CA ARG A 6 8.92 4.18 -6.50
C ARG A 6 7.88 5.26 -6.24
N LYS A 7 6.92 5.43 -7.16
CA LYS A 7 5.78 6.36 -6.97
C LYS A 7 4.91 6.00 -5.77
N LEU A 8 4.64 4.70 -5.58
CA LEU A 8 3.84 4.23 -4.45
C LEU A 8 4.57 4.44 -3.12
N LEU A 9 5.86 4.11 -3.05
CA LEU A 9 6.68 4.32 -1.85
C LEU A 9 6.79 5.81 -1.50
N PHE A 10 7.05 6.66 -2.49
CA PHE A 10 7.08 8.11 -2.28
C PHE A 10 5.73 8.65 -1.78
N ALA A 11 4.61 8.19 -2.36
CA ALA A 11 3.30 8.60 -1.89
C ALA A 11 3.02 8.11 -0.47
N LEU A 12 3.45 6.89 -0.12
CA LEU A 12 3.29 6.33 1.22
C LEU A 12 4.09 7.12 2.27
N GLU A 13 5.28 7.59 1.92
CA GLU A 13 6.14 8.41 2.78
C GLU A 13 5.64 9.85 2.95
N THR A 14 4.97 10.39 1.93
CA THR A 14 4.55 11.81 1.89
C THR A 14 3.09 12.04 2.23
N ALA A 15 2.25 11.01 2.20
CA ALA A 15 0.84 11.14 2.51
C ALA A 15 0.63 11.51 4.00
N GLU A 16 -0.24 12.49 4.22
CA GLU A 16 -0.64 12.91 5.57
C GLU A 16 -1.69 11.97 6.16
N THR A 17 -2.41 11.24 5.30
CA THR A 17 -3.38 10.22 5.72
C THR A 17 -3.49 9.12 4.67
N LEU A 18 -3.93 7.94 5.11
CA LEU A 18 -4.19 6.80 4.21
C LEU A 18 -5.28 7.09 3.17
N GLU A 19 -6.27 7.92 3.48
CA GLU A 19 -7.33 8.31 2.55
C GLU A 19 -6.78 9.05 1.33
N GLN A 20 -5.67 9.79 1.47
CA GLN A 20 -5.03 10.47 0.35
C GLN A 20 -4.54 9.46 -0.70
N LEU A 21 -4.00 8.32 -0.26
CA LEU A 21 -3.61 7.22 -1.15
C LEU A 21 -4.83 6.58 -1.82
N GLY A 22 -5.96 6.52 -1.12
CA GLY A 22 -7.24 6.04 -1.64
C GLY A 22 -7.85 6.88 -2.77
N ARG A 23 -7.42 8.14 -2.94
CA ARG A 23 -7.88 9.03 -4.03
C ARG A 23 -7.38 8.59 -5.41
N PHE A 24 -6.41 7.67 -5.47
CA PHE A 24 -5.90 7.11 -6.71
C PHE A 24 -6.58 5.76 -7.01
N PRO A 25 -7.71 5.72 -7.74
CA PRO A 25 -8.48 4.49 -7.93
C PRO A 25 -7.68 3.38 -8.61
N GLY A 26 -6.73 3.73 -9.48
CA GLY A 26 -5.84 2.77 -10.14
C GLY A 26 -4.85 2.07 -9.19
N TRP A 27 -4.69 2.55 -7.95
CA TRP A 27 -3.84 1.90 -6.95
C TRP A 27 -4.63 0.89 -6.11
N LYS A 28 -5.96 0.90 -6.20
CA LYS A 28 -6.86 -0.08 -5.57
C LYS A 28 -6.51 -0.33 -4.10
N LEU A 29 -6.38 0.75 -3.31
CA LEU A 29 -6.13 0.65 -1.89
C LEU A 29 -7.27 -0.12 -1.21
N HIS A 30 -6.94 -1.17 -0.45
CA HIS A 30 -7.91 -1.90 0.35
C HIS A 30 -7.24 -2.61 1.54
N PRO A 31 -7.97 -2.81 2.65
CA PRO A 31 -7.48 -3.61 3.76
C PRO A 31 -7.48 -5.10 3.39
N LEU A 32 -6.47 -5.82 3.90
CA LEU A 32 -6.35 -7.26 3.76
C LEU A 32 -7.13 -8.00 4.85
N LYS A 33 -7.40 -9.28 4.59
CA LYS A 33 -8.17 -10.19 5.45
C LYS A 33 -7.38 -11.47 5.71
N GLY A 34 -7.89 -12.34 6.59
CA GLY A 34 -7.23 -13.59 6.95
C GLY A 34 -5.93 -13.36 7.72
N ASP A 35 -4.88 -14.07 7.36
CA ASP A 35 -3.56 -14.01 8.04
C ASP A 35 -2.87 -12.64 7.92
N LEU A 36 -3.25 -11.85 6.90
CA LEU A 36 -2.76 -10.50 6.68
C LEU A 36 -3.71 -9.41 7.22
N LYS A 37 -4.67 -9.78 8.09
CA LYS A 37 -5.56 -8.82 8.73
C LYS A 37 -4.76 -7.75 9.49
N GLY A 38 -5.10 -6.49 9.26
CA GLY A 38 -4.39 -5.33 9.83
C GLY A 38 -3.31 -4.77 8.90
N SER A 39 -3.12 -5.38 7.73
CA SER A 39 -2.32 -4.82 6.63
C SER A 39 -3.21 -4.26 5.52
N TRP A 40 -2.63 -3.42 4.69
CA TRP A 40 -3.22 -2.80 3.52
C TRP A 40 -2.49 -3.25 2.26
N SER A 41 -3.15 -3.12 1.11
CA SER A 41 -2.57 -3.45 -0.20
C SER A 41 -2.78 -2.32 -1.20
N LEU A 42 -1.74 -2.03 -1.99
CA LEU A 42 -1.77 -1.21 -3.19
C LEU A 42 -1.32 -2.04 -4.41
N THR A 43 -1.99 -1.84 -5.54
CA THR A 43 -1.62 -2.47 -6.81
C THR A 43 -0.40 -1.79 -7.43
N VAL A 44 0.65 -2.58 -7.68
CA VAL A 44 1.82 -2.10 -8.44
C VAL A 44 1.56 -2.30 -9.93
N THR A 45 1.49 -3.55 -10.39
CA THR A 45 1.17 -3.93 -11.79
C THR A 45 0.85 -5.42 -11.86
N GLY A 46 -0.07 -5.82 -12.74
CA GLY A 46 -0.53 -7.22 -12.83
C GLY A 46 -0.95 -7.74 -11.45
N ASP A 47 -0.32 -8.81 -10.99
CA ASP A 47 -0.60 -9.47 -9.71
C ASP A 47 0.28 -8.98 -8.56
N TRP A 48 1.25 -8.11 -8.82
CA TRP A 48 2.11 -7.55 -7.79
C TRP A 48 1.38 -6.55 -6.89
N ARG A 49 1.48 -6.76 -5.58
CA ARG A 49 0.93 -5.88 -4.54
C ARG A 49 2.01 -5.39 -3.61
N LEU A 50 1.99 -4.09 -3.32
CA LEU A 50 2.70 -3.52 -2.19
C LEU A 50 1.79 -3.68 -0.98
N ILE A 51 2.25 -4.45 0.01
CA ILE A 51 1.57 -4.61 1.30
C ILE A 51 2.31 -3.87 2.39
N PHE A 52 1.57 -3.34 3.36
CA PHE A 52 2.13 -2.62 4.50
C PHE A 52 1.13 -2.58 5.65
N ARG A 53 1.62 -2.42 6.88
CA ARG A 53 0.79 -2.02 8.02
C ARG A 53 0.77 -0.50 8.09
N TYR A 54 -0.34 0.05 8.56
CA TYR A 54 -0.49 1.49 8.72
C TYR A 54 -0.96 1.81 10.14
N ASP A 55 -0.25 2.72 10.79
CA ASP A 55 -0.64 3.27 12.09
C ASP A 55 -1.19 4.68 11.88
N GLU A 56 -2.50 4.83 12.09
CA GLU A 56 -3.22 6.11 11.96
C GLU A 56 -2.78 7.16 12.98
N ARG A 57 -2.28 6.74 14.16
CA ARG A 57 -1.90 7.69 15.23
C ARG A 57 -0.56 8.35 14.94
N THR A 58 0.37 7.59 14.37
CA THR A 58 1.70 8.10 14.00
C THR A 58 1.78 8.53 12.55
N ASN A 59 0.76 8.21 11.74
CA ASN A 59 0.74 8.36 10.28
C ASN A 59 1.98 7.70 9.64
N THR A 60 2.26 6.45 10.01
CA THR A 60 3.42 5.72 9.49
C THR A 60 3.05 4.38 8.90
N ALA A 61 3.67 4.05 7.78
CA ALA A 61 3.64 2.70 7.23
C ALA A 61 4.83 1.87 7.70
N SER A 62 4.58 0.60 8.02
CA SER A 62 5.60 -0.37 8.45
C SER A 62 5.35 -1.74 7.79
N ASP A 63 6.25 -2.70 8.03
CA ASP A 63 6.17 -4.07 7.48
C ASP A 63 5.90 -4.09 5.97
N ILE A 64 6.64 -3.24 5.24
CA ILE A 64 6.46 -3.03 3.81
C ILE A 64 7.01 -4.24 3.04
N GLY A 65 6.17 -4.86 2.21
CA GLY A 65 6.52 -6.00 1.39
C GLY A 65 5.96 -5.91 -0.03
N LEU A 66 6.63 -6.54 -0.98
CA LEU A 66 6.13 -6.71 -2.36
C LEU A 66 5.80 -8.19 -2.55
N ILE A 67 4.53 -8.51 -2.82
CA ILE A 67 4.07 -9.89 -2.98
C ILE A 67 3.41 -10.09 -4.35
N ASP A 68 3.53 -11.31 -4.87
CA ASP A 68 2.75 -11.79 -5.99
C ASP A 68 1.44 -12.41 -5.46
N TYR A 69 0.34 -12.21 -6.17
CA TYR A 69 -0.97 -12.78 -5.81
C TYR A 69 -1.25 -14.14 -6.47
N HIS A 70 -0.25 -14.74 -7.14
CA HIS A 70 -0.28 -16.10 -7.67
C HIS A 70 0.22 -17.16 -6.68
#